data_AF-M1B1B1-F1
#
_entry.id   AF-M1B1B1-F1
#
_cell.length_a   1.000
_cell.length_b   1.000
_cell.length_c   1.000
_cell.angle_alpha   90.00
_cell.angle_beta   90.00
_cell.angle_gamma   90.00
#
_symmetry.space_group_name_H-M   'P 1'
#
loop_
_entity.id
_entity.type
_entity.pdbx_description
1 polymer ?
#
loop_
_entity_poly.entity_id
_entity_poly.type
_entity_poly.pdbx_seq_one_letter_code
_entity_poly.pdbx_strand_id
1 'polypeptide(L)'
;MLPQEVVVSVLMKLAGGCPSLSDQLNVDAFLEQARSYDKASSSPVGWYIRNAQTRQLSHPLPVLRAREIDEWSRSQEYRSLLQRAIQVNSVQKV
;
A
#
# COMPACT_ATOMS: atom_id res chain seq x y z
N MET A 1 -4.16 1.28 -15.06
CA MET A 1 -3.69 0.90 -13.71
C MET A 1 -2.56 1.83 -13.34
N LEU A 2 -2.70 2.57 -12.25
CA LEU A 2 -1.65 3.47 -11.75
C LEU A 2 -0.46 2.65 -11.22
N PRO A 3 0.78 3.16 -11.23
CA PRO A 3 1.96 2.39 -10.83
C PRO A 3 1.85 1.75 -9.44
N GLN A 4 1.22 2.44 -8.48
CA GLN A 4 1.01 1.93 -7.13
C GLN A 4 -0.02 0.79 -7.06
N GLU A 5 -1.02 0.76 -7.93
CA GLU A 5 -2.05 -0.29 -7.94
C GLU A 5 -1.42 -1.65 -8.29
N VAL A 6 -0.42 -1.67 -9.17
CA VAL A 6 0.34 -2.89 -9.49
C VAL A 6 1.04 -3.41 -8.23
N VAL A 7 1.76 -2.55 -7.52
CA VAL A 7 2.50 -2.93 -6.29
C VAL A 7 1.53 -3.43 -5.22
N VAL A 8 0.41 -2.72 -5.01
CA VAL A 8 -0.63 -3.11 -4.04
C VAL A 8 -1.27 -4.44 -4.43
N SER A 9 -1.53 -4.67 -5.73
CA SER A 9 -2.11 -5.93 -6.21
C SER A 9 -1.19 -7.12 -5.95
N VAL A 10 0.12 -6.95 -6.15
CA VAL A 10 1.12 -7.98 -5.86
C VAL A 10 1.18 -8.24 -4.37
N LEU A 11 1.24 -7.19 -3.54
CA LEU A 11 1.23 -7.31 -2.09
C LEU A 11 -0.01 -8.05 -1.58
N MET A 12 -1.19 -7.71 -2.11
CA MET A 12 -2.47 -8.35 -1.79
C MET A 12 -2.46 -9.84 -2.14
N LYS A 13 -2.03 -10.20 -3.37
CA LYS A 13 -1.96 -11.60 -3.82
C LYS A 13 -0.98 -12.42 -2.98
N LEU A 14 0.19 -11.87 -2.68
CA LEU A 14 1.19 -12.52 -1.83
C LEU A 14 0.70 -12.70 -0.39
N ALA A 15 -0.03 -11.72 0.15
CA ALA A 15 -0.62 -11.81 1.49
C ALA A 15 -1.79 -12.81 1.55
N GLY A 16 -2.61 -12.88 0.50
CA GLY A 16 -3.74 -13.82 0.42
C GLY A 16 -3.33 -15.27 0.19
N GLY A 17 -2.17 -15.51 -0.43
CA GLY A 17 -1.50 -16.80 -0.48
C GLY A 17 -2.24 -17.94 -1.20
N CYS A 18 -3.38 -17.67 -1.83
CA CYS A 18 -4.24 -18.68 -2.45
C CYS A 18 -4.31 -18.47 -3.98
N PRO A 19 -3.58 -19.27 -4.78
CA PRO A 19 -3.56 -19.13 -6.23
C PRO A 19 -4.95 -19.24 -6.87
N SER A 20 -5.80 -20.14 -6.38
CA SER A 20 -7.16 -20.37 -6.90
C SER A 20 -8.12 -19.20 -6.62
N LEU A 21 -7.84 -18.38 -5.60
CA LEU A 21 -8.63 -17.19 -5.27
C LEU A 21 -8.02 -15.91 -5.81
N SER A 22 -6.82 -15.96 -6.41
CA SER A 22 -6.05 -14.77 -6.77
C SER A 22 -6.74 -13.87 -7.80
N ASP A 23 -7.59 -14.43 -8.66
CA ASP A 23 -8.39 -13.70 -9.64
C ASP A 23 -9.68 -13.09 -9.05
N GLN A 24 -10.08 -13.53 -7.86
CA GLN A 24 -11.25 -13.02 -7.14
C GLN A 24 -10.90 -11.88 -6.18
N LEU A 25 -9.61 -11.61 -5.98
CA LEU A 25 -9.15 -10.55 -5.08
C LEU A 25 -9.37 -9.16 -5.71
N ASN A 26 -9.86 -8.23 -4.90
CA ASN A 26 -10.19 -6.87 -5.33
C ASN A 26 -9.27 -5.84 -4.66
N VAL A 27 -8.46 -5.16 -5.49
CA VAL A 27 -7.49 -4.14 -5.04
C VAL A 27 -8.17 -2.94 -4.41
N ASP A 28 -9.31 -2.49 -4.95
CA ASP A 28 -10.04 -1.34 -4.42
C ASP A 28 -10.60 -1.64 -3.03
N ALA A 29 -11.17 -2.84 -2.85
CA ALA A 29 -11.66 -3.31 -1.55
C ALA A 29 -10.51 -3.44 -0.53
N PHE A 30 -9.33 -3.89 -0.98
CA PHE A 30 -8.15 -3.97 -0.12
C PHE A 30 -7.64 -2.59 0.31
N LEU A 31 -7.65 -1.59 -0.59
CA LEU A 31 -7.32 -0.20 -0.26
C LEU A 31 -8.40 0.47 0.62
N GLU A 32 -9.67 0.13 0.42
CA GLU A 32 -10.76 0.59 1.29
C GLU A 32 -10.64 0.02 2.70
N GLN A 33 -10.28 -1.26 2.83
CA GLN A 33 -9.93 -1.88 4.11
C GLN A 33 -8.74 -1.15 4.77
N ALA A 34 -7.75 -0.76 3.98
CA ALA A 34 -6.60 -0.01 4.47
C ALA A 34 -6.97 1.36 5.04
N ARG A 35 -7.86 2.09 4.37
CA ARG A 35 -8.39 3.37 4.84
C ARG A 35 -9.29 3.23 6.07
N SER A 36 -10.12 2.19 6.13
CA SER A 36 -11.02 1.96 7.26
C SER A 36 -10.27 1.52 8.53
N TYR A 37 -9.09 0.92 8.37
CA TYR A 37 -8.24 0.51 9.50
C TYR A 37 -7.82 1.69 10.38
N ASP A 38 -7.52 2.86 9.81
CA ASP A 38 -7.18 4.06 10.61
C ASP A 38 -8.36 4.54 11.45
N LYS A 39 -9.55 4.56 10.84
CA LYS A 39 -10.80 4.91 11.52
C LYS A 39 -11.11 3.94 12.65
N ALA A 40 -10.85 2.64 12.47
CA ALA A 40 -11.01 1.67 13.56
C ALA A 40 -10.05 1.95 14.73
N SER A 41 -8.83 2.43 14.44
CA SER A 41 -7.81 2.75 15.44
C SER A 41 -7.94 4.11 16.12
N SER A 42 -8.95 4.93 15.76
CA SER A 42 -9.15 6.25 16.35
C SER A 42 -9.80 6.23 17.74
N SER A 43 -10.31 5.08 18.18
CA SER A 43 -10.82 4.88 19.55
C SER A 43 -9.72 4.33 20.46
N PRO A 44 -9.74 4.59 21.78
CA PRO A 44 -8.76 4.03 22.71
C PRO A 44 -8.67 2.49 22.65
N VAL A 45 -9.82 1.82 22.50
CA VAL A 45 -9.90 0.36 22.36
C VAL A 45 -9.32 -0.10 21.02
N GLY A 46 -9.68 0.57 19.92
CA GLY A 46 -9.16 0.24 18.59
C GLY A 46 -7.66 0.49 18.46
N TRP A 47 -7.15 1.56 19.09
CA TRP A 47 -5.73 1.81 19.21
C TRP A 47 -5.02 0.68 19.97
N TYR A 48 -5.59 0.23 21.09
CA TYR A 48 -5.04 -0.88 21.87
C TYR A 48 -4.99 -2.18 21.06
N ILE A 49 -6.09 -2.55 20.38
CA ILE A 49 -6.16 -3.74 19.53
C ILE A 49 -5.12 -3.67 18.40
N ARG A 50 -5.03 -2.52 17.72
CA ARG A 50 -4.02 -2.30 16.68
C ARG A 50 -2.62 -2.52 17.21
N ASN A 51 -2.27 -1.89 18.32
CA ASN A 51 -0.94 -2.00 18.91
C ASN A 51 -0.65 -3.44 19.36
N ALA A 52 -1.61 -4.13 19.96
CA ALA A 52 -1.47 -5.52 20.37
C ALA A 52 -1.18 -6.43 19.16
N GLN A 53 -1.87 -6.24 18.03
CA GLN A 53 -1.66 -7.01 16.80
C GLN A 53 -0.32 -6.71 16.13
N THR A 54 0.14 -5.46 16.14
CA THR A 54 1.38 -5.08 15.43
C THR A 54 2.65 -5.27 16.26
N ARG A 55 2.55 -5.34 17.59
CA ARG A 55 3.73 -5.32 18.49
C ARG A 55 4.68 -6.52 18.33
N GLN A 56 4.16 -7.67 17.94
CA GLN A 56 4.97 -8.90 17.77
C GLN A 56 5.37 -9.14 16.30
N LEU A 57 4.96 -8.27 15.38
CA LEU A 57 5.30 -8.43 13.98
C LEU A 57 6.65 -7.77 13.68
N SER A 58 7.51 -8.47 12.95
CA SER A 58 8.74 -7.87 12.40
C SER A 58 8.44 -6.84 11.32
N HIS A 59 7.25 -6.91 10.71
CA HIS A 59 6.83 -6.13 9.54
C HIS A 59 5.39 -5.62 9.73
N PRO A 60 5.02 -4.47 9.13
CA PRO A 60 3.65 -3.99 9.19
C PRO A 60 2.68 -4.97 8.53
N LEU A 61 1.43 -4.98 9.00
CA LEU A 61 0.35 -5.73 8.34
C LEU A 61 0.29 -5.38 6.85
N PRO A 62 0.02 -6.35 5.95
CA PRO A 62 -0.05 -6.10 4.52
C PRO A 62 -0.97 -4.93 4.14
N VAL A 63 -2.10 -4.80 4.84
CA VAL A 63 -3.06 -3.72 4.62
C VAL A 63 -2.49 -2.34 4.98
N LEU A 64 -1.69 -2.24 6.05
CA LEU A 64 -1.03 -0.99 6.46
C LEU A 64 0.08 -0.60 5.47
N ARG A 65 0.83 -1.61 4.99
CA ARG A 65 1.85 -1.38 3.96
C ARG A 65 1.23 -0.89 2.64
N ALA A 66 0.09 -1.46 2.23
CA ALA A 66 -0.63 -1.01 1.05
C ALA A 66 -1.09 0.44 1.16
N ARG A 67 -1.59 0.84 2.35
CA ARG A 67 -1.96 2.24 2.63
C ARG A 67 -0.78 3.18 2.43
N GLU A 68 0.36 2.85 3.05
CA GLU A 68 1.55 3.68 2.99
C GLU A 68 2.05 3.87 1.54
N ILE A 69 2.01 2.80 0.73
CA ILE A 69 2.34 2.86 -0.69
C ILE A 69 1.37 3.77 -1.45
N ASP A 70 0.06 3.64 -1.20
CA ASP A 70 -0.97 4.47 -1.82
C ASP A 70 -0.82 5.95 -1.43
N GLU A 71 -0.56 6.25 -0.15
CA GLU A 71 -0.28 7.61 0.33
C GLU A 71 1.01 8.18 -0.26
N TRP A 72 2.12 7.43 -0.23
CA TRP A 72 3.40 7.86 -0.79
C TRP A 72 3.31 8.12 -2.30
N SER A 73 2.55 7.31 -3.04
CA SER A 73 2.33 7.52 -4.48
C SER A 73 1.64 8.85 -4.82
N ARG A 74 0.91 9.43 -3.86
CA ARG A 74 0.22 10.72 -4.01
C ARG A 74 1.04 11.91 -3.49
N SER A 75 2.18 11.63 -2.86
CA SER A 75 3.06 12.63 -2.26
C SER A 75 3.77 13.50 -3.30
N GLN A 76 4.19 14.70 -2.88
CA GLN A 76 4.93 15.62 -3.75
C GLN A 76 6.34 15.11 -4.01
N GLU A 77 6.92 14.39 -3.06
CA GLU A 77 8.23 13.77 -3.11
C GLU A 77 8.28 12.73 -4.23
N TYR A 78 7.26 11.86 -4.31
CA TYR A 78 7.16 10.87 -5.37
C TYR A 78 7.00 11.51 -6.75
N ARG A 79 6.14 12.54 -6.87
CA ARG A 79 5.99 13.30 -8.12
C ARG A 79 7.31 13.94 -8.56
N SER A 80 8.07 14.50 -7.61
CA SER A 80 9.37 15.11 -7.85
C SER A 80 10.43 14.08 -8.27
N LEU A 81 10.35 12.83 -7.77
CA LEU A 81 11.19 11.72 -8.23
C LEU A 81 10.86 11.33 -9.68
N LEU A 82 9.58 11.19 -10.01
CA LEU A 82 9.15 10.86 -11.37
C LEU A 82 9.58 11.92 -12.39
N GLN A 83 9.43 13.20 -12.06
CA GLN A 83 9.87 14.30 -12.93
C GLN A 83 11.38 14.24 -13.21
N ARG A 84 12.19 14.04 -12.16
CA ARG A 84 13.65 13.88 -12.31
C ARG A 84 14.01 12.66 -13.16
N ALA A 85 13.34 11.53 -12.95
CA ALA A 85 13.59 10.32 -13.74
C ALA A 85 13.27 10.52 -15.23
N ILE A 86 12.19 11.22 -15.56
CA ILE A 86 11.84 11.57 -16.95
C ILE A 86 12.91 12.46 -17.58
N GLN A 87 13.40 13.47 -16.84
CA GLN A 87 14.47 14.36 -17.32
C GLN A 87 15.76 13.60 -17.61
N VAL A 88 16.21 12.72 -16.70
CA VAL A 88 17.43 11.91 -16.92
C VAL A 88 17.30 11.03 -18.17
N ASN A 89 16.16 10.37 -18.35
CA ASN A 89 15.91 9.54 -19.53
C ASN A 89 15.91 10.33 -20.85
N SER A 90 15.50 11.61 -20.82
CA SER A 90 15.54 12.47 -22.00
C SER A 90 16.98 12.88 -22.36
N VAL A 91 17.84 13.11 -21.37
CA VAL A 91 19.26 13.46 -21.57
C VAL A 91 20.06 12.27 -22.07
N GLN A 92 19.76 11.05 -21.62
CA GLN A 92 20.45 9.83 -22.07
C GLN A 92 20.07 9.37 -23.49
N LYS A 93 18.99 9.92 -24.06
CA LYS A 93 18.53 9.59 -25.42
C LYS A 93 19.09 10.53 -26.50
N VAL A 94 19.90 11.52 -26.12
CA VAL A 94 20.64 12.42 -27.01
C VAL A 94 22.09 11.97 -27.07
#